data_AF-A0A671N272-F1
#
_entry.id   AF-A0A671N272-F1
#
_cell.length_a   1.000
_cell.length_b   1.000
_cell.length_c   1.000
_cell.angle_alpha   90.00
_cell.angle_beta   90.00
_cell.angle_gamma   90.00
#
_symmetry.space_group_name_H-M   'P 1'
#
loop_
_entity.id
_entity.type
_entity.pdbx_description
1 polymer ?
#
loop_
_entity_poly.entity_id
_entity_poly.type
_entity_poly.pdbx_seq_one_letter_code
_entity_poly.pdbx_strand_id
1 'polypeptide(L)'
;MTHPCETHYGNTSENDITLTVDGKDTYEEVKKSGRYRECKRTQGVSTTDLVGRMLLMTKAHHSNMVRLETTSTFVNGPKGLSPWTGVSQFLQTSQKIIQFASGKEPQPGDTIIYVAGAFDLFHIGHVDFLDAVSQLSEKPYVIVGLHFDQEVNRYKGKNYPIMNIHERTLSVLACQYVSEVVIGAPYAVTKDLLEHFKVDLVCHGKTEVFPDRDGSDPYAVPRKMGILQTMDSGNSLTTDGIVQRIIKSRCYIQL
;
A
#
# COMPACT_ATOMS: atom_id res chain seq x y z
N MET A 1 -16.02 29.56 -7.61
CA MET A 1 -14.70 30.21 -7.44
C MET A 1 -13.66 29.23 -7.97
N THR A 2 -13.09 29.55 -9.12
CA THR A 2 -12.10 28.73 -9.82
C THR A 2 -10.75 28.84 -9.12
N HIS A 3 -10.22 27.75 -8.60
CA HIS A 3 -8.83 27.69 -8.14
C HIS A 3 -7.93 27.53 -9.38
N PRO A 4 -7.04 28.48 -9.69
CA PRO A 4 -6.07 28.30 -10.75
C PRO A 4 -5.01 27.30 -10.28
N CYS A 5 -4.84 26.23 -11.06
CA CYS A 5 -3.71 25.32 -10.94
C CYS A 5 -2.47 26.04 -11.48
N GLU A 6 -1.78 26.79 -10.62
CA GLU A 6 -0.43 27.25 -10.92
C GLU A 6 0.53 26.07 -10.71
N THR A 7 0.91 25.42 -11.82
CA THR A 7 2.08 24.53 -11.86
C THR A 7 3.35 25.36 -11.66
N HIS A 8 3.66 25.68 -10.40
CA HIS A 8 4.99 26.16 -10.04
C HIS A 8 5.97 24.99 -10.09
N TYR A 9 6.81 24.98 -11.14
CA TYR A 9 8.00 24.13 -11.25
C TYR A 9 9.04 24.54 -10.21
N GLY A 10 8.80 24.19 -8.94
CA GLY A 10 9.75 24.28 -7.84
C GLY A 10 10.32 22.90 -7.51
N ASN A 11 11.62 22.83 -7.26
CA ASN A 11 12.23 21.59 -6.77
C ASN A 11 11.84 21.42 -5.30
N THR A 12 11.15 20.33 -5.00
CA THR A 12 10.75 19.98 -3.62
C THR A 12 11.57 18.76 -3.19
N SER A 13 12.24 18.85 -2.05
CA SER A 13 13.02 17.73 -1.47
C SER A 13 12.66 17.54 0.01
N GLU A 14 12.83 16.31 0.50
CA GLU A 14 12.82 16.04 1.94
C GLU A 14 14.04 16.71 2.61
N ASN A 15 13.96 16.90 3.94
CA ASN A 15 14.95 17.61 4.76
C ASN A 15 16.21 16.76 5.06
N ASP A 16 16.70 16.03 4.07
CA ASP A 16 17.91 15.21 4.19
C ASP A 16 19.17 16.09 4.03
N ILE A 17 20.23 15.74 4.77
CA ILE A 17 21.54 16.40 4.64
C ILE A 17 22.10 16.06 3.26
N THR A 18 22.18 17.06 2.40
CA THR A 18 22.59 16.93 1.00
C THR A 18 23.84 17.76 0.75
N LEU A 19 24.98 17.25 1.22
CA LEU A 19 26.29 17.86 1.07
C LEU A 19 27.15 17.03 0.11
N THR A 20 27.91 17.73 -0.72
CA THR A 20 29.04 17.17 -1.49
C THR A 20 30.18 16.78 -0.54
N VAL A 21 31.18 16.06 -1.06
CA VAL A 21 32.38 15.67 -0.30
C VAL A 21 33.14 16.86 0.28
N ASP A 22 33.03 18.02 -0.38
CA ASP A 22 33.64 19.29 0.04
C ASP A 22 32.77 20.08 1.04
N GLY A 23 31.66 19.50 1.50
CA GLY A 23 30.74 20.13 2.45
C GLY A 23 29.82 21.21 1.83
N LYS A 24 29.79 21.31 0.50
CA LYS A 24 28.91 22.24 -0.23
C LYS A 24 27.53 21.63 -0.46
N ASP A 25 26.47 22.40 -0.26
CA ASP A 25 25.08 21.96 -0.49
C ASP A 25 24.86 21.53 -1.95
N THR A 26 24.33 20.33 -2.16
CA THR A 26 24.07 19.76 -3.49
C THR A 26 23.00 20.55 -4.25
N TYR A 27 22.10 21.24 -3.54
CA TYR A 27 21.04 22.08 -4.10
C TYR A 27 21.37 23.58 -4.03
N GLU A 28 22.63 23.96 -3.80
CA GLU A 28 23.02 25.35 -3.56
C GLU A 28 22.50 26.32 -4.63
N GLU A 29 22.67 25.99 -5.92
CA GLU A 29 22.23 26.84 -7.04
C GLU A 29 20.71 27.03 -7.06
N VAL A 30 19.97 25.96 -6.82
CA VAL A 30 18.50 25.96 -6.81
C VAL A 30 17.97 26.74 -5.61
N LYS A 31 18.58 26.55 -4.42
CA LYS A 31 18.27 27.30 -3.20
C LYS A 31 18.54 28.79 -3.39
N LYS A 32 19.69 29.17 -3.96
CA LYS A 32 20.03 30.58 -4.28
C LYS A 32 19.06 31.22 -5.27
N SER A 33 18.51 30.46 -6.21
CA SER A 33 17.50 30.94 -7.17
C SER A 33 16.09 31.11 -6.57
N GLY A 34 15.88 30.79 -5.29
CA GLY A 34 14.57 30.86 -4.63
C GLY A 34 13.57 29.81 -5.10
N ARG A 35 14.03 28.76 -5.79
CA ARG A 35 13.19 27.72 -6.41
C ARG A 35 13.15 26.40 -5.64
N TYR A 36 13.66 26.39 -4.41
CA TYR A 36 13.72 25.22 -3.53
C TYR A 36 12.64 25.30 -2.45
N ARG A 37 11.92 24.18 -2.23
CA ARG A 37 10.98 24.02 -1.12
C ARG A 37 11.25 22.71 -0.38
N GLU A 38 10.99 22.74 0.92
CA GLU A 38 11.15 21.59 1.79
C GLU A 38 9.81 20.94 2.13
N CYS A 39 9.75 19.61 2.09
CA CYS A 39 8.61 18.85 2.57
C CYS A 39 9.00 18.04 3.81
N LYS A 40 8.05 17.89 4.74
CA LYS A 40 8.27 17.08 5.95
C LYS A 40 8.34 15.60 5.56
N ARG A 41 9.32 14.90 6.13
CA ARG A 41 9.47 13.45 5.99
C ARG A 41 8.22 12.72 6.48
N THR A 42 7.79 11.71 5.72
CA THR A 42 6.65 10.87 6.11
C THR A 42 7.02 10.03 7.33
N GLN A 43 6.24 10.15 8.40
CA GLN A 43 6.48 9.41 9.65
C GLN A 43 6.08 7.94 9.51
N GLY A 44 6.88 7.04 10.07
CA GLY A 44 6.55 5.61 10.21
C GLY A 44 6.89 4.71 9.03
N VAL A 45 7.49 5.21 7.94
CA VAL A 45 7.91 4.39 6.81
C VAL A 45 9.24 4.87 6.20
N SER A 46 10.13 3.94 5.88
CA SER A 46 11.34 4.18 5.07
C SER A 46 11.69 2.92 4.29
N THR A 47 12.44 3.06 3.19
CA THR A 47 12.89 1.89 2.41
C THR A 47 13.74 0.94 3.26
N THR A 48 14.59 1.47 4.13
CA THR A 48 15.41 0.67 5.06
C THR A 48 14.55 -0.12 6.04
N ASP A 49 13.48 0.49 6.57
CA ASP A 49 12.52 -0.19 7.44
C ASP A 49 11.83 -1.35 6.72
N LEU A 50 11.30 -1.09 5.52
CA LEU A 50 10.62 -2.12 4.72
C LEU A 50 11.56 -3.27 4.37
N VAL A 51 12.81 -2.98 3.97
CA VAL A 51 13.84 -4.01 3.75
C VAL A 51 14.10 -4.79 5.04
N GLY A 52 14.20 -4.11 6.19
CA GLY A 52 14.30 -4.75 7.50
C GLY A 52 13.17 -5.73 7.77
N ARG A 53 11.91 -5.34 7.53
CA ARG A 53 10.73 -6.21 7.71
C ARG A 53 10.75 -7.42 6.77
N MET A 54 11.23 -7.24 5.54
CA MET A 54 11.38 -8.34 4.58
C MET A 54 12.48 -9.33 4.98
N LEU A 55 13.57 -8.85 5.59
CA LEU A 55 14.72 -9.68 5.98
C LEU A 55 14.57 -10.33 7.36
N LEU A 56 13.94 -9.65 8.32
CA LEU A 56 13.80 -10.11 9.70
C LEU A 56 12.81 -11.27 9.82
N MET A 57 11.87 -11.42 8.88
CA MET A 57 10.87 -12.50 8.86
C MET A 57 10.07 -12.61 10.18
N THR A 58 9.96 -11.53 10.97
CA THR A 58 9.19 -11.48 12.21
C THR A 58 7.78 -10.95 11.96
N LYS A 59 6.82 -11.26 12.84
CA LYS A 59 5.45 -10.72 12.81
C LYS A 59 5.24 -9.52 13.74
N ALA A 60 6.32 -8.94 14.26
CA ALA A 60 6.24 -7.93 15.30
C ALA A 60 5.49 -6.67 14.83
N HIS A 61 5.62 -6.30 13.54
CA HIS A 61 4.91 -5.19 12.90
C HIS A 61 3.40 -5.38 12.75
N HIS A 62 2.85 -6.57 12.98
CA HIS A 62 1.40 -6.80 13.05
C HIS A 62 0.80 -6.32 14.38
N SER A 63 1.64 -6.13 15.39
CA SER A 63 1.23 -5.75 16.73
C SER A 63 1.52 -4.26 16.93
N ASN A 64 0.50 -3.43 17.19
CA ASN A 64 0.70 -2.08 17.75
C ASN A 64 1.29 -2.12 19.18
N MET A 65 1.58 -3.31 19.73
CA MET A 65 2.22 -3.47 21.02
C MET A 65 3.74 -3.36 20.88
N VAL A 66 4.26 -2.27 21.43
CA VAL A 66 5.67 -2.03 21.74
C VAL A 66 6.27 -3.28 22.42
N ARG A 67 7.11 -4.03 21.71
CA ARG A 67 8.08 -4.93 22.35
C ARG A 67 9.49 -4.49 21.99
N LEU A 68 10.00 -3.64 22.86
CA LEU A 68 11.33 -3.03 22.88
C LEU A 68 12.44 -4.04 23.28
N GLU A 69 12.42 -5.28 22.78
CA GLU A 69 13.37 -6.30 23.28
C GLU A 69 14.04 -7.16 22.20
N THR A 70 13.58 -7.17 20.95
CA THR A 70 14.09 -8.12 19.93
C THR A 70 15.00 -7.52 18.84
N THR A 71 15.28 -6.22 18.85
CA THR A 71 16.17 -5.56 17.88
C THR A 71 17.65 -5.56 18.27
N SER A 72 18.02 -6.10 19.44
CA SER A 72 19.39 -6.07 19.96
C SER A 72 20.38 -6.99 19.23
N THR A 73 19.92 -7.89 18.36
CA THR A 73 20.78 -8.96 17.80
C THR A 73 21.49 -8.60 16.49
N PHE A 74 21.16 -7.48 15.84
CA PHE A 74 21.72 -7.13 14.52
C PHE A 74 22.42 -5.77 14.44
N VAL A 75 22.44 -4.97 15.51
CA VAL A 75 23.16 -3.69 15.53
C VAL A 75 24.18 -3.71 16.66
N ASN A 76 25.36 -4.29 16.39
CA ASN A 76 26.52 -4.21 17.28
C ASN A 76 27.15 -2.81 17.19
N GLY A 77 26.43 -1.82 17.72
CA GLY A 77 26.92 -0.45 17.89
C GLY A 77 26.21 0.19 19.07
N PRO A 78 26.92 0.95 19.94
CA PRO A 78 26.36 1.51 21.18
C PRO A 78 25.25 2.58 20.98
N LYS A 79 24.76 2.77 19.74
CA LYS A 79 23.64 3.63 19.34
C LYS A 79 22.74 2.98 18.26
N GLY A 80 22.58 1.67 18.29
CA GLY A 80 21.95 0.89 17.21
C GLY A 80 20.42 0.90 17.11
N LEU A 81 19.72 1.64 17.97
CA LEU A 81 18.27 1.80 17.90
C LEU A 81 17.95 3.03 17.03
N SER A 82 17.81 2.83 15.72
CA SER A 82 17.15 3.87 14.92
C SER A 82 15.65 3.82 15.27
N PRO A 83 14.98 4.97 15.47
CA PRO A 83 13.52 5.02 15.61
C PRO A 83 12.78 4.37 14.44
N TRP A 84 13.47 4.15 13.32
CA TRP A 84 12.93 3.75 12.03
C TRP A 84 13.13 2.28 11.68
N THR A 85 13.72 1.47 12.57
CA THR A 85 14.12 0.07 12.24
C THR A 85 13.55 -0.96 13.20
N GLY A 86 12.33 -0.75 13.69
CA GLY A 86 11.65 -1.73 14.54
C GLY A 86 10.17 -1.47 14.60
N VAL A 87 9.38 -2.39 14.01
CA VAL A 87 7.91 -2.42 14.02
C VAL A 87 7.31 -1.20 13.29
N SER A 88 6.14 -1.35 12.65
CA SER A 88 5.45 -0.17 12.11
C SER A 88 5.11 0.78 13.25
N GLN A 89 5.74 1.97 13.25
CA GLN A 89 5.41 3.08 14.16
C GLN A 89 4.45 4.07 13.49
N PHE A 90 3.76 3.61 12.45
CA PHE A 90 2.86 4.44 11.68
C PHE A 90 1.62 4.80 12.51
N LEU A 91 1.56 6.07 12.94
CA LEU A 91 0.40 6.62 13.65
C LEU A 91 -0.66 7.08 12.64
N GLN A 92 -1.70 6.28 12.46
CA GLN A 92 -2.82 6.65 11.60
C GLN A 92 -3.72 7.69 12.29
N THR A 93 -4.15 8.70 11.54
CA THR A 93 -5.11 9.70 12.01
C THR A 93 -6.20 9.91 10.95
N SER A 94 -7.39 10.35 11.37
CA SER A 94 -8.45 10.73 10.43
C SER A 94 -7.98 11.79 9.44
N GLN A 95 -7.15 12.74 9.88
CA GLN A 95 -6.58 13.77 9.02
C GLN A 95 -5.68 13.21 7.92
N LYS A 96 -4.87 12.18 8.21
CA LYS A 96 -4.07 11.50 7.19
C LYS A 96 -4.96 10.78 6.18
N ILE A 97 -6.05 10.14 6.62
CA ILE A 97 -7.00 9.50 5.71
C ILE A 97 -7.64 10.55 4.79
N ILE A 98 -8.12 11.66 5.35
CA ILE A 98 -8.75 12.75 4.57
C ILE A 98 -7.78 13.37 3.56
N GLN A 99 -6.49 13.48 3.88
CA GLN A 99 -5.48 14.02 2.96
C GLN A 99 -5.26 13.14 1.72
N PHE A 100 -5.54 11.84 1.81
CA PHE A 100 -5.35 10.88 0.72
C PHE A 100 -6.66 10.47 0.06
N ALA A 101 -7.78 10.52 0.78
CA ALA A 101 -9.08 10.16 0.24
C ALA A 101 -9.58 11.21 -0.77
N SER A 102 -10.19 10.74 -1.85
CA SER A 102 -10.83 11.63 -2.84
C SER A 102 -12.02 12.39 -2.24
N GLY A 103 -12.69 11.78 -1.24
CA GLY A 103 -13.86 12.31 -0.54
C GLY A 103 -15.11 12.41 -1.41
N LYS A 104 -15.14 11.75 -2.59
CA LYS A 104 -16.26 11.78 -3.52
C LYS A 104 -17.14 10.56 -3.33
N GLU A 105 -18.44 10.76 -3.18
CA GLU A 105 -19.42 9.67 -3.19
C GLU A 105 -19.78 9.26 -4.65
N PRO A 106 -20.26 8.02 -4.88
CA PRO A 106 -20.73 7.59 -6.20
C PRO A 106 -21.86 8.48 -6.72
N GLN A 107 -21.75 8.93 -7.97
CA GLN A 107 -22.74 9.76 -8.64
C GLN A 107 -23.67 8.93 -9.52
N PRO A 108 -24.88 9.45 -9.86
CA PRO A 108 -25.75 8.79 -10.82
C PRO A 108 -25.05 8.55 -12.16
N GLY A 109 -25.01 7.28 -12.59
CA GLY A 109 -24.34 6.84 -13.82
C GLY A 109 -22.91 6.34 -13.63
N ASP A 110 -22.35 6.42 -12.42
CA ASP A 110 -21.11 5.73 -12.09
C ASP A 110 -21.36 4.21 -12.01
N THR A 111 -20.36 3.43 -12.41
CA THR A 111 -20.34 1.97 -12.23
C THR A 111 -19.51 1.64 -11.01
N ILE A 112 -20.13 1.06 -9.98
CA ILE A 112 -19.47 0.75 -8.71
C ILE A 112 -18.78 -0.61 -8.84
N ILE A 113 -17.45 -0.59 -8.82
CA ILE A 113 -16.63 -1.78 -9.01
C ILE A 113 -15.90 -2.10 -7.71
N TYR A 114 -16.09 -3.30 -7.18
CA TYR A 114 -15.43 -3.77 -5.96
C TYR A 114 -14.28 -4.72 -6.28
N VAL A 115 -13.14 -4.50 -5.65
CA VAL A 115 -11.97 -5.40 -5.70
C VAL A 115 -11.47 -5.64 -4.28
N ALA A 116 -11.00 -6.83 -3.96
CA ALA A 116 -10.53 -7.16 -2.60
C ALA A 116 -9.16 -7.85 -2.61
N GLY A 117 -8.38 -7.65 -1.56
CA GLY A 117 -7.11 -8.35 -1.41
C GLY A 117 -6.21 -7.85 -0.28
N ALA A 118 -4.96 -8.32 -0.31
CA ALA A 118 -3.91 -7.83 0.58
C ALA A 118 -3.49 -6.41 0.21
N PHE A 119 -3.17 -6.14 -1.06
CA PHE A 119 -2.50 -4.92 -1.52
C PHE A 119 -1.24 -4.58 -0.69
N ASP A 120 -0.49 -5.62 -0.33
CA ASP A 120 0.74 -5.51 0.45
C ASP A 120 1.93 -5.15 -0.45
N LEU A 121 2.82 -4.29 0.07
CA LEU A 121 3.83 -3.56 -0.72
C LEU A 121 3.26 -3.05 -2.05
N PHE A 122 2.23 -2.20 -1.99
CA PHE A 122 1.53 -1.68 -3.18
C PHE A 122 2.51 -1.31 -4.30
N HIS A 123 2.32 -1.91 -5.48
CA HIS A 123 3.36 -2.01 -6.52
C HIS A 123 2.72 -1.97 -7.91
N ILE A 124 3.55 -1.86 -8.95
CA ILE A 124 3.09 -1.68 -10.34
C ILE A 124 2.07 -2.75 -10.79
N GLY A 125 2.22 -4.02 -10.39
CA GLY A 125 1.22 -5.04 -10.72
C GLY A 125 -0.19 -4.78 -10.15
N HIS A 126 -0.31 -4.10 -9.00
CA HIS A 126 -1.60 -3.65 -8.47
C HIS A 126 -2.12 -2.43 -9.25
N VAL A 127 -1.23 -1.54 -9.67
CA VAL A 127 -1.58 -0.36 -10.48
C VAL A 127 -2.11 -0.79 -11.84
N ASP A 128 -1.41 -1.68 -12.55
CA ASP A 128 -1.84 -2.22 -13.85
C ASP A 128 -3.20 -2.96 -13.75
N PHE A 129 -3.40 -3.70 -12.66
CA PHE A 129 -4.70 -4.34 -12.37
C PHE A 129 -5.82 -3.31 -12.17
N LEU A 130 -5.59 -2.29 -11.35
CA LEU A 130 -6.59 -1.25 -11.07
C LEU A 130 -6.86 -0.36 -12.30
N ASP A 131 -5.86 -0.12 -13.15
CA ASP A 131 -6.03 0.55 -14.43
C ASP A 131 -6.97 -0.26 -15.33
N ALA A 132 -6.68 -1.55 -15.53
CA ALA A 132 -7.53 -2.44 -16.31
C ALA A 132 -8.97 -2.52 -15.78
N VAL A 133 -9.15 -2.53 -14.45
CA VAL A 133 -10.47 -2.46 -13.80
C VAL A 133 -11.17 -1.13 -14.09
N SER A 134 -10.46 -0.01 -14.02
CA SER A 134 -11.03 1.31 -14.29
C SER A 134 -11.52 1.46 -15.74
N GLN A 135 -10.91 0.74 -16.69
CA GLN A 135 -11.28 0.76 -18.10
C GLN A 135 -12.57 -0.03 -18.43
N LEU A 136 -13.15 -0.76 -17.47
CA LEU A 136 -14.41 -1.50 -17.66
C LEU A 136 -15.64 -0.61 -17.81
N SER A 137 -15.54 0.66 -17.43
CA SER A 137 -16.63 1.63 -17.50
C SER A 137 -16.10 3.00 -17.90
N GLU A 138 -16.94 3.81 -18.54
CA GLU A 138 -16.65 5.23 -18.82
C GLU A 138 -16.56 6.06 -17.53
N LYS A 139 -17.29 5.64 -16.48
CA LYS A 139 -17.33 6.30 -15.17
C LYS A 139 -17.14 5.27 -14.04
N PRO A 140 -15.90 4.77 -13.85
CA PRO A 140 -15.63 3.78 -12.82
C PRO A 140 -15.60 4.45 -11.44
N TYR A 141 -16.30 3.84 -10.47
CA TYR A 141 -16.13 4.13 -9.05
C TYR A 141 -15.53 2.89 -8.38
N VAL A 142 -14.22 2.89 -8.17
CA VAL A 142 -13.50 1.69 -7.71
C VAL A 142 -13.35 1.71 -6.20
N ILE A 143 -13.94 0.69 -5.57
CA ILE A 143 -13.86 0.43 -4.12
C ILE A 143 -12.87 -0.71 -3.89
N VAL A 144 -11.82 -0.43 -3.11
CA VAL A 144 -10.80 -1.44 -2.77
C VAL A 144 -11.00 -1.94 -1.33
N GLY A 145 -11.34 -3.21 -1.19
CA GLY A 145 -11.39 -3.93 0.09
C GLY A 145 -10.02 -4.40 0.56
N LEU A 146 -9.58 -3.92 1.72
CA LEU A 146 -8.34 -4.33 2.35
C LEU A 146 -8.61 -5.37 3.45
N HIS A 147 -8.12 -6.60 3.26
CA HIS A 147 -8.20 -7.63 4.30
C HIS A 147 -7.42 -7.22 5.56
N PHE A 148 -7.88 -7.67 6.73
CA PHE A 148 -7.14 -7.50 7.99
C PHE A 148 -5.78 -8.21 7.98
N ASP A 149 -4.82 -7.69 8.75
CA ASP A 149 -3.45 -8.24 8.78
C ASP A 149 -3.42 -9.71 9.21
N GLN A 150 -4.26 -10.10 10.17
CA GLN A 150 -4.41 -11.49 10.61
C GLN A 150 -4.96 -12.39 9.50
N GLU A 151 -5.86 -11.87 8.68
CA GLU A 151 -6.45 -12.60 7.57
C GLU A 151 -5.44 -12.76 6.43
N VAL A 152 -4.72 -11.69 6.08
CA VAL A 152 -3.59 -11.77 5.13
C VAL A 152 -2.55 -12.78 5.61
N ASN A 153 -2.18 -12.75 6.90
CA ASN A 153 -1.24 -13.71 7.46
C ASN A 153 -1.76 -15.16 7.39
N ARG A 154 -3.07 -15.39 7.55
CA ARG A 154 -3.67 -16.72 7.45
C ARG A 154 -3.41 -17.36 6.09
N TYR A 155 -3.71 -16.66 5.00
CA TYR A 155 -3.62 -17.24 3.64
C TYR A 155 -2.24 -17.06 2.97
N LYS A 156 -1.44 -16.04 3.36
CA LYS A 156 -0.06 -15.88 2.86
C LYS A 156 1.01 -16.52 3.74
N GLY A 157 0.74 -16.68 5.04
CA GLY A 157 1.69 -17.20 6.02
C GLY A 157 2.90 -16.28 6.26
N LYS A 158 3.97 -16.87 6.80
CA LYS A 158 5.26 -16.19 7.08
C LYS A 158 5.04 -14.90 7.90
N ASN A 159 5.76 -13.83 7.57
CA ASN A 159 5.67 -12.50 8.16
C ASN A 159 4.71 -11.56 7.40
N TYR A 160 3.92 -12.05 6.45
CA TYR A 160 2.99 -11.23 5.69
C TYR A 160 1.76 -10.82 6.52
N PRO A 161 1.18 -9.64 6.28
CA PRO A 161 1.64 -8.63 5.33
C PRO A 161 2.89 -7.90 5.86
N ILE A 162 3.74 -7.36 4.98
CA ILE A 162 4.90 -6.54 5.33
C ILE A 162 4.46 -5.15 5.80
N MET A 163 3.44 -4.60 5.16
CA MET A 163 2.78 -3.35 5.57
C MET A 163 1.49 -3.67 6.33
N ASN A 164 1.27 -3.01 7.46
CA ASN A 164 0.03 -3.16 8.21
C ASN A 164 -1.16 -2.54 7.47
N ILE A 165 -2.38 -2.79 7.94
CA ILE A 165 -3.59 -2.31 7.26
C ILE A 165 -3.64 -0.79 7.07
N HIS A 166 -3.08 -0.01 8.00
CA HIS A 166 -3.09 1.44 7.93
C HIS A 166 -2.11 1.98 6.88
N GLU A 167 -0.91 1.40 6.81
CA GLU A 167 0.09 1.69 5.78
C GLU A 167 -0.46 1.32 4.39
N ARG A 168 -1.11 0.15 4.27
CA ARG A 168 -1.77 -0.30 3.04
C ARG A 168 -2.91 0.62 2.63
N THR A 169 -3.69 1.11 3.59
CA THR A 169 -4.78 2.08 3.34
C THR A 169 -4.26 3.32 2.63
N LEU A 170 -3.21 3.96 3.17
CA LEU A 170 -2.65 5.15 2.51
C LEU A 170 -2.02 4.81 1.16
N SER A 171 -1.35 3.66 1.05
CA SER A 171 -0.72 3.22 -0.20
C SER A 171 -1.74 3.06 -1.33
N VAL A 172 -2.92 2.51 -1.01
CA VAL A 172 -4.00 2.29 -1.98
C VAL A 172 -4.76 3.58 -2.29
N LEU A 173 -5.04 4.42 -1.28
CA LEU A 173 -5.70 5.72 -1.49
C LEU A 173 -4.87 6.68 -2.36
N ALA A 174 -3.54 6.54 -2.38
CA ALA A 174 -2.67 7.33 -3.24
C ALA A 174 -2.79 6.96 -4.74
N CYS A 175 -3.46 5.86 -5.08
CA CYS A 175 -3.63 5.41 -6.46
C CYS A 175 -4.77 6.19 -7.14
N GLN A 176 -4.49 6.81 -8.28
CA GLN A 176 -5.47 7.61 -9.03
C GLN A 176 -6.72 6.83 -9.48
N TYR A 177 -6.62 5.52 -9.63
CA TYR A 177 -7.71 4.65 -10.07
C TYR A 177 -8.65 4.25 -8.93
N VAL A 178 -8.33 4.60 -7.68
CA VAL A 178 -9.10 4.21 -6.49
C VAL A 178 -9.98 5.37 -6.04
N SER A 179 -11.28 5.10 -5.88
CA SER A 179 -12.24 6.09 -5.38
C SER A 179 -12.42 6.01 -3.88
N GLU A 180 -12.49 4.79 -3.34
CA GLU A 180 -12.75 4.51 -1.92
C GLU A 180 -12.06 3.23 -1.44
N VAL A 181 -11.80 3.13 -0.13
CA VAL A 181 -11.18 1.96 0.52
C VAL A 181 -12.03 1.44 1.68
N VAL A 182 -12.36 0.15 1.65
CA VAL A 182 -12.94 -0.56 2.80
C VAL A 182 -11.81 -1.08 3.67
N ILE A 183 -11.54 -0.39 4.78
CA ILE A 183 -10.53 -0.76 5.76
C ILE A 183 -11.06 -1.94 6.59
N GLY A 184 -10.45 -3.11 6.45
CA GLY A 184 -10.86 -4.31 7.19
C GLY A 184 -12.01 -5.04 6.52
N ALA A 185 -11.94 -5.18 5.20
CA ALA A 185 -12.91 -5.94 4.43
C ALA A 185 -12.90 -7.43 4.84
N PRO A 186 -14.09 -8.09 4.87
CA PRO A 186 -14.17 -9.53 5.06
C PRO A 186 -13.47 -10.27 3.92
N TYR A 187 -13.00 -11.49 4.19
CA TYR A 187 -12.33 -12.32 3.18
C TYR A 187 -13.31 -12.78 2.10
N ALA A 188 -14.46 -13.31 2.51
CA ALA A 188 -15.55 -13.62 1.60
C ALA A 188 -16.30 -12.34 1.20
N VAL A 189 -16.61 -12.21 -0.09
CA VAL A 189 -17.43 -11.14 -0.62
C VAL A 189 -18.89 -11.46 -0.31
N THR A 190 -19.40 -10.87 0.76
CA THR A 190 -20.75 -11.15 1.27
C THR A 190 -21.81 -10.38 0.50
N LYS A 191 -23.04 -10.91 0.49
CA LYS A 191 -24.20 -10.24 -0.10
C LYS A 191 -24.46 -8.87 0.55
N ASP A 192 -24.34 -8.79 1.87
CA ASP A 192 -24.55 -7.55 2.62
C ASP A 192 -23.56 -6.46 2.21
N LEU A 193 -22.29 -6.81 1.93
CA LEU A 193 -21.29 -5.87 1.43
C LEU A 193 -21.68 -5.36 0.05
N LEU A 194 -22.09 -6.25 -0.86
CA LEU A 194 -22.49 -5.90 -2.21
C LEU A 194 -23.72 -4.97 -2.22
N GLU A 195 -24.71 -5.26 -1.38
CA GLU A 195 -25.93 -4.43 -1.26
C GLU A 195 -25.64 -3.09 -0.58
N HIS A 196 -24.79 -3.06 0.46
CA HIS A 196 -24.44 -1.84 1.18
C HIS A 196 -23.77 -0.81 0.27
N PHE A 197 -22.79 -1.24 -0.53
CA PHE A 197 -22.08 -0.37 -1.47
C PHE A 197 -22.76 -0.27 -2.85
N LYS A 198 -23.87 -0.99 -3.08
CA LYS A 198 -24.56 -1.06 -4.37
C LYS A 198 -23.62 -1.45 -5.52
N VAL A 199 -22.82 -2.49 -5.29
CA VAL A 199 -21.78 -2.95 -6.21
C VAL A 199 -22.40 -3.49 -7.51
N ASP A 200 -21.95 -2.96 -8.65
CA ASP A 200 -22.35 -3.41 -9.99
C ASP A 200 -21.46 -4.55 -10.49
N LEU A 201 -20.16 -4.48 -10.21
CA LEU A 201 -19.16 -5.45 -10.67
C LEU A 201 -18.18 -5.81 -9.55
N VAL A 202 -17.77 -7.07 -9.50
CA VAL A 202 -16.66 -7.53 -8.65
C VAL A 202 -15.52 -7.99 -9.54
N CYS A 203 -14.33 -7.44 -9.36
CA CYS A 203 -13.17 -7.84 -10.15
C CYS A 203 -12.10 -8.53 -9.29
N HIS A 204 -11.48 -9.56 -9.84
CA HIS A 204 -10.29 -10.22 -9.27
C HIS A 204 -9.24 -10.41 -10.37
N GLY A 205 -7.96 -10.34 -10.00
CA GLY A 205 -6.87 -10.57 -10.95
C GLY A 205 -6.75 -12.04 -11.36
N LYS A 206 -5.77 -12.39 -12.20
CA LYS A 206 -5.42 -13.80 -12.51
C LYS A 206 -4.64 -14.51 -11.39
N THR A 207 -4.51 -13.90 -10.23
CA THR A 207 -3.81 -14.49 -9.09
C THR A 207 -4.66 -15.59 -8.45
N GLU A 208 -3.98 -16.54 -7.81
CA GLU A 208 -4.63 -17.64 -7.10
C GLU A 208 -5.58 -17.12 -6.00
N VAL A 209 -6.80 -17.64 -5.98
CA VAL A 209 -7.79 -17.40 -4.94
C VAL A 209 -7.72 -18.55 -3.96
N PHE A 210 -7.39 -18.27 -2.70
CA PHE A 210 -7.40 -19.28 -1.66
C PHE A 210 -8.83 -19.51 -1.15
N PRO A 211 -9.20 -20.74 -0.77
CA PRO A 211 -10.47 -20.99 -0.10
C PRO A 211 -10.58 -20.25 1.23
N ASP A 212 -11.80 -19.92 1.63
CA ASP A 212 -12.09 -19.42 2.97
C ASP A 212 -11.85 -20.52 4.03
N ARG A 213 -11.97 -20.16 5.32
CA ARG A 213 -11.69 -21.04 6.47
C ARG A 213 -12.55 -22.29 6.50
N ASP A 214 -13.76 -22.21 5.94
CA ASP A 214 -14.70 -23.33 5.79
C ASP A 214 -14.52 -24.10 4.46
N GLY A 215 -13.53 -23.72 3.65
CA GLY A 215 -13.27 -24.30 2.34
C GLY A 215 -14.12 -23.73 1.21
N SER A 216 -14.96 -22.73 1.47
CA SER A 216 -15.80 -22.11 0.45
C SER A 216 -15.02 -21.18 -0.50
N ASP A 217 -15.56 -20.94 -1.70
CA ASP A 217 -15.04 -19.92 -2.62
C ASP A 217 -15.42 -18.52 -2.07
N PRO A 218 -14.46 -17.65 -1.72
CA PRO A 218 -14.77 -16.31 -1.21
C PRO A 218 -15.52 -15.44 -2.21
N TYR A 219 -15.52 -15.79 -3.51
CA TYR A 219 -16.27 -15.13 -4.57
C TYR A 219 -17.54 -15.89 -5.01
N ALA A 220 -18.01 -16.88 -4.24
CA ALA A 220 -19.19 -17.67 -4.59
C ALA A 220 -20.44 -16.81 -4.82
N VAL A 221 -20.65 -15.78 -3.99
CA VAL A 221 -21.81 -14.88 -4.07
C VAL A 221 -21.78 -14.05 -5.36
N PRO A 222 -20.75 -13.23 -5.66
CA PRO A 222 -20.71 -12.45 -6.91
C PRO A 222 -20.66 -13.34 -8.15
N ARG A 223 -20.06 -14.55 -8.06
CA ARG A 223 -20.10 -15.54 -9.15
C ARG A 223 -21.53 -16.00 -9.44
N LYS A 224 -22.31 -16.34 -8.41
CA LYS A 224 -23.72 -16.74 -8.55
C LYS A 224 -24.60 -15.60 -9.09
N MET A 225 -24.26 -14.36 -8.76
CA MET A 225 -24.94 -13.16 -9.27
C MET A 225 -24.53 -12.79 -10.71
N GLY A 226 -23.50 -13.41 -11.27
CA GLY A 226 -23.03 -13.13 -12.63
C GLY A 226 -22.25 -11.80 -12.77
N ILE A 227 -21.80 -11.22 -11.66
CA ILE A 227 -21.11 -9.92 -11.62
C ILE A 227 -19.60 -10.02 -11.37
N LEU A 228 -19.07 -11.25 -11.22
CA LEU A 228 -17.64 -11.50 -11.06
C LEU A 228 -16.93 -11.47 -12.42
N GLN A 229 -15.90 -10.63 -12.55
CA GLN A 229 -15.02 -10.57 -13.70
C GLN A 229 -13.56 -10.85 -13.31
N THR A 230 -12.86 -11.60 -14.16
CA THR A 230 -11.42 -11.87 -13.99
C THR A 230 -10.62 -10.97 -14.92
N MET A 231 -9.70 -10.21 -14.35
CA MET A 231 -8.88 -9.25 -15.07
C MET A 231 -7.45 -9.75 -15.23
N ASP A 232 -6.90 -9.57 -16.42
CA ASP A 232 -5.47 -9.74 -16.66
C ASP A 232 -4.78 -8.38 -16.52
N SER A 233 -3.88 -8.25 -15.56
CA SER A 233 -3.05 -7.05 -15.43
C SER A 233 -1.90 -7.01 -16.45
N GLY A 234 -1.63 -8.12 -17.15
CA GLY A 234 -0.43 -8.27 -18.00
C GLY A 234 0.88 -8.29 -17.19
N ASN A 235 0.81 -8.30 -15.86
CA ASN A 235 1.95 -8.18 -14.97
C ASN A 235 2.01 -9.34 -13.99
N SER A 236 3.14 -10.05 -13.98
CA SER A 236 3.37 -11.19 -13.09
C SER A 236 4.02 -10.83 -11.75
N LEU A 237 4.24 -9.53 -11.47
CA LEU A 237 4.88 -9.08 -10.24
C LEU A 237 3.95 -9.28 -9.04
N THR A 238 4.47 -9.94 -8.00
CA THR A 238 3.78 -10.17 -6.74
C THR A 238 4.63 -9.67 -5.57
N THR A 239 4.00 -9.46 -4.41
CA THR A 239 4.70 -9.16 -3.15
C THR A 239 5.81 -10.18 -2.87
N ASP A 240 5.53 -11.48 -3.04
CA ASP A 240 6.55 -12.53 -2.91
C ASP A 240 7.70 -12.36 -3.91
N GLY A 241 7.39 -12.00 -5.17
CA GLY A 241 8.40 -11.71 -6.19
C GLY A 241 9.31 -10.52 -5.82
N ILE A 242 8.74 -9.47 -5.21
CA ILE A 242 9.51 -8.31 -4.71
C ILE A 242 10.43 -8.73 -3.58
N VAL A 243 9.90 -9.45 -2.58
CA VAL A 243 10.67 -9.94 -1.43
C VAL A 243 11.82 -10.84 -1.91
N GLN A 244 11.57 -11.75 -2.84
CA GLN A 244 12.62 -12.62 -3.40
C GLN A 244 13.69 -11.84 -4.16
N ARG A 245 13.33 -10.81 -4.93
CA ARG A 245 14.31 -9.94 -5.61
C ARG A 245 15.23 -9.24 -4.60
N ILE A 246 14.67 -8.73 -3.50
CA ILE A 246 15.43 -8.04 -2.45
C ILE A 246 16.35 -9.01 -1.70
N ILE A 247 15.85 -10.20 -1.34
CA ILE A 247 16.64 -11.24 -0.67
C ILE A 247 17.79 -11.72 -1.58
N LYS A 248 17.52 -11.97 -2.86
CA LYS A 248 18.53 -12.42 -3.82
C LYS A 248 19.67 -11.41 -3.95
N SER A 249 19.37 -10.11 -4.05
CA SER A 249 20.39 -9.06 -4.10
C SER A 249 21.29 -9.02 -2.85
N ARG A 250 20.77 -9.37 -1.67
CA ARG A 250 21.60 -9.48 -0.45
C ARG A 250 22.63 -10.61 -0.54
N CYS A 251 22.26 -11.76 -1.10
CA CYS A 251 23.20 -12.89 -1.25
C CYS A 251 24.41 -12.54 -2.14
N TYR A 252 24.26 -11.61 -3.09
CA TYR A 252 25.37 -11.15 -3.94
C TYR A 252 26.35 -10.20 -3.23
N ILE A 253 25.97 -9.59 -2.11
CA ILE A 253 26.78 -8.61 -1.37
C ILE A 253 27.63 -9.29 -0.27
N GLN A 254 27.47 -10.59 -0.05
CA GLN A 254 28.25 -11.38 0.92
C GLN A 254 29.52 -12.05 0.34
N LEU A 255 30.06 -11.55 -0.77
CA LEU A 255 31.39 -11.89 -1.30
C LEU A 255 32.37 -10.75 -1.01
#